data_AF-D8QCW9-F1
#
_entry.id   AF-D8QCW9-F1
#
_cell.length_a   1.000
_cell.length_b   1.000
_cell.length_c   1.000
_cell.angle_alpha   90.00
_cell.angle_beta   90.00
_cell.angle_gamma   90.00
#
_symmetry.space_group_name_H-M   'P 1'
#
loop_
_entity.id
_entity.type
_entity.pdbx_description
1 polymer ?
#
loop_
_entity_poly.entity_id
_entity_poly.type
_entity_poly.pdbx_seq_one_letter_code
_entity_poly.pdbx_strand_id
1 'polypeptide(L)'
;MTERSWKTMEEGVEEYVSELIKFRKKEVAGNVFWLRLRDLDMKLDKWREMCPDANVLKPTSAEVAVREPLRTVLLKDLDWSVTDPLKSVEDAVLVRLGRECMDEMRAYLLGLIPGRVKGKSRGTGDRLALATTYFKCFRCKEPMPYVRITVHQCFKDLPAGREDEDGEDDTTITITSMLKAARTSAPLYRTTDKVFFDEEASRHAEVLIRACENDPNKTTFADMEALDARLECVACEPGKRRQAMQWRSALLHSIQHHYATDNSPISARWKVINDPDELQRIEAAEKPAIEKGQVVRQCRGGYRIKVPACSNQEMWNKALREQSVAYAQDSSMANFPPFVRF
;
A
#
# COMPACT_ATOMS: atom_id res chain seq x y z
N MET A 1 -53.41 -30.90 15.59
CA MET A 1 -52.04 -31.47 15.59
C MET A 1 -52.02 -32.61 16.61
N THR A 2 -51.57 -33.80 16.24
CA THR A 2 -51.56 -34.95 17.19
C THR A 2 -50.25 -34.97 17.99
N GLU A 3 -50.25 -35.54 19.18
CA GLU A 3 -49.03 -35.71 19.99
C GLU A 3 -47.94 -36.47 19.22
N ARG A 4 -48.36 -37.45 18.42
CA ARG A 4 -47.47 -38.19 17.51
C ARG A 4 -46.84 -37.28 16.45
N SER A 5 -47.62 -36.34 15.89
CA SER A 5 -47.10 -35.36 14.92
C SER A 5 -46.12 -34.38 15.58
N TRP A 6 -46.35 -33.97 16.83
CA TRP A 6 -45.45 -33.08 17.56
C TRP A 6 -44.09 -33.73 17.79
N LYS A 7 -44.07 -34.96 18.33
CA LYS A 7 -42.82 -35.70 18.60
C LYS A 7 -41.94 -35.88 17.37
N THR A 8 -42.53 -36.05 16.18
CA THR A 8 -41.77 -36.13 14.92
C THR A 8 -41.18 -34.78 14.48
N MET A 9 -41.80 -33.66 14.85
CA MET A 9 -41.29 -32.31 14.52
C MET A 9 -40.35 -31.76 15.59
N GLU A 10 -40.48 -32.20 16.83
CA GLU A 10 -39.72 -31.73 18.00
C GLU A 10 -38.22 -31.77 17.76
N GLU A 11 -37.68 -32.91 17.30
CA GLU A 11 -36.25 -33.06 17.00
C GLU A 11 -35.76 -32.05 15.94
N GLY A 12 -36.52 -31.87 14.85
CA GLY A 12 -36.17 -30.91 13.80
C GLY A 12 -36.30 -29.45 14.26
N VAL A 13 -37.23 -29.14 15.16
CA VAL A 13 -37.39 -27.80 15.74
C VAL A 13 -36.24 -27.51 16.72
N GLU A 14 -35.84 -28.48 17.54
CA GLU A 14 -34.72 -28.33 18.48
C GLU A 14 -33.39 -28.11 17.75
N GLU A 15 -33.12 -28.89 16.71
CA GLU A 15 -31.95 -28.70 15.85
C GLU A 15 -31.96 -27.31 15.22
N TYR A 16 -33.07 -26.91 14.62
CA TYR A 16 -33.21 -25.59 13.99
C TYR A 16 -33.03 -24.43 14.98
N VAL A 17 -33.63 -24.50 16.17
CA VAL A 17 -33.47 -23.47 17.21
C VAL A 17 -32.05 -23.41 17.73
N SER A 18 -31.38 -24.56 17.88
CA SER A 18 -29.96 -24.64 18.25
C SER A 18 -29.08 -23.92 17.23
N GLU A 19 -29.31 -24.17 15.93
CA GLU A 19 -28.61 -23.48 14.84
C GLU A 19 -28.89 -21.97 14.83
N LEU A 20 -30.14 -21.55 15.03
CA LEU A 20 -30.48 -20.14 15.14
C LEU A 20 -29.77 -19.46 16.33
N ILE A 21 -29.66 -20.14 17.47
CA ILE A 21 -28.93 -19.61 18.64
C ILE A 21 -27.44 -19.47 18.31
N LYS A 22 -26.83 -20.46 17.67
CA LYS A 22 -25.42 -20.40 17.24
C LYS A 22 -25.19 -19.25 16.26
N PHE A 23 -26.06 -19.12 15.26
CA PHE A 23 -26.02 -18.02 14.29
C PHE A 23 -26.13 -16.67 14.98
N ARG A 24 -27.12 -16.50 15.87
CA ARG A 24 -27.32 -15.24 16.60
C ARG A 24 -26.14 -14.91 17.50
N LYS A 25 -25.54 -15.89 18.18
CA LYS A 25 -24.32 -15.69 18.97
C LYS A 25 -23.15 -15.21 18.11
N LYS A 26 -22.96 -15.79 16.93
CA LYS A 26 -21.90 -15.38 15.99
C LYS A 26 -22.13 -13.96 15.46
N GLU A 27 -23.38 -13.60 15.15
CA GLU A 27 -23.75 -12.26 14.71
C GLU A 27 -23.50 -11.21 15.81
N VAL A 28 -23.95 -11.48 17.05
CA VAL A 28 -23.70 -10.62 18.21
C VAL A 28 -22.20 -10.46 18.45
N ALA A 29 -21.46 -11.56 18.43
CA ALA A 29 -20.01 -11.56 18.59
C ALA A 29 -19.31 -10.72 17.51
N GLY A 30 -19.70 -10.86 16.24
CA GLY A 30 -19.17 -10.06 15.14
C GLY A 30 -19.43 -8.57 15.32
N ASN A 31 -20.63 -8.19 15.75
CA ASN A 31 -20.98 -6.78 16.02
C ASN A 31 -20.17 -6.19 17.19
N VAL A 32 -20.05 -6.93 18.30
CA VAL A 32 -19.25 -6.50 19.45
C VAL A 32 -17.77 -6.38 19.08
N PHE A 33 -17.24 -7.36 18.35
CA PHE A 33 -15.86 -7.32 17.87
C PHE A 33 -15.61 -6.13 16.94
N TRP A 34 -16.52 -5.84 16.00
CA TRP A 34 -16.39 -4.70 15.10
C TRP A 34 -16.34 -3.36 15.84
N LEU A 35 -17.20 -3.16 16.86
CA LEU A 35 -17.16 -1.97 17.69
C LEU A 35 -15.81 -1.80 18.39
N ARG A 36 -15.29 -2.88 18.98
CA ARG A 36 -13.97 -2.86 19.64
C ARG A 36 -12.84 -2.61 18.66
N LEU A 37 -12.91 -3.18 17.45
CA LEU A 37 -11.91 -2.94 16.41
C LEU A 37 -11.92 -1.48 15.95
N ARG A 38 -13.10 -0.85 15.88
CA ARG A 38 -13.24 0.58 15.60
C ARG A 38 -12.61 1.43 16.71
N ASP A 39 -12.87 1.09 17.97
CA ASP A 39 -12.27 1.79 19.12
C ASP A 39 -10.74 1.64 19.13
N LEU A 40 -10.22 0.47 18.74
CA LEU A 40 -8.79 0.25 18.54
C LEU A 40 -8.24 1.15 17.42
N ASP A 41 -8.92 1.24 16.29
CA ASP A 41 -8.49 2.11 15.19
C ASP A 41 -8.45 3.59 15.61
N MET A 42 -9.46 4.05 16.35
CA MET A 42 -9.49 5.39 16.94
C MET A 42 -8.32 5.63 17.91
N LYS A 43 -7.93 4.63 18.70
CA LYS A 43 -6.71 4.71 19.53
C LYS A 43 -5.44 4.79 18.67
N LEU A 44 -5.35 3.96 17.64
CA LEU A 44 -4.21 3.95 16.71
C LEU A 44 -4.15 5.20 15.83
N ASP A 45 -5.23 5.98 15.67
CA ASP A 45 -5.14 7.28 15.01
C ASP A 45 -4.25 8.27 15.78
N LYS A 46 -4.11 8.08 17.09
CA LYS A 46 -3.15 8.81 17.93
C LYS A 46 -1.75 8.21 17.90
N TRP A 47 -1.46 7.29 16.97
CA TRP A 47 -0.17 6.60 16.88
C TRP A 47 1.04 7.54 16.88
N ARG A 48 0.94 8.67 16.20
CA ARG A 48 2.01 9.68 16.15
C ARG A 48 2.29 10.32 17.50
N GLU A 49 1.26 10.50 18.33
CA GLU A 49 1.41 11.01 19.69
C GLU A 49 2.06 9.95 20.58
N MET A 50 1.70 8.68 20.38
CA MET A 50 2.24 7.55 21.14
C MET A 50 3.67 7.17 20.71
N CYS A 51 4.05 7.45 19.47
CA CYS A 51 5.32 7.06 18.86
C CYS A 51 5.97 8.27 18.17
N PRO A 52 6.78 9.07 18.89
CA PRO A 52 7.39 10.29 18.36
C PRO A 52 8.37 10.07 17.20
N ASP A 53 8.79 8.83 16.96
CA ASP A 53 9.61 8.46 15.80
C ASP A 53 8.76 8.66 14.54
N ALA A 54 8.83 9.86 13.96
CA ALA A 54 7.96 10.35 12.89
C ALA A 54 7.92 9.48 11.62
N ASN A 55 8.88 8.57 11.48
CA ASN A 55 9.07 7.72 10.31
C ASN A 55 8.46 6.32 10.49
N VAL A 56 7.85 6.01 11.64
CA VAL A 56 7.19 4.72 11.87
C VAL A 56 5.77 4.75 11.31
N LEU A 57 5.55 3.94 10.28
CA LEU A 57 4.24 3.58 9.74
C LEU A 57 3.23 3.21 10.84
N LYS A 58 2.00 3.76 10.75
CA LYS A 58 0.88 3.36 11.60
C LYS A 58 0.52 1.90 11.24
N PRO A 59 0.53 0.95 12.18
CA PRO A 59 0.03 -0.39 11.91
C PRO A 59 -1.49 -0.35 11.71
N THR A 60 -2.03 -1.27 10.92
CA THR A 60 -3.48 -1.44 10.82
C THR A 60 -4.04 -2.04 12.11
N SER A 61 -5.28 -1.71 12.46
CA SER A 61 -5.96 -2.32 13.61
C SER A 61 -5.98 -3.84 13.54
N ALA A 62 -6.11 -4.41 12.33
CA ALA A 62 -6.07 -5.85 12.12
C ALA A 62 -4.71 -6.50 12.42
N GLU A 63 -3.60 -5.84 12.07
CA GLU A 63 -2.25 -6.33 12.36
C GLU A 63 -1.99 -6.42 13.87
N VAL A 64 -2.45 -5.42 14.63
CA VAL A 64 -2.29 -5.41 16.09
C VAL A 64 -3.31 -6.35 16.76
N ALA A 65 -4.54 -6.44 16.24
CA ALA A 65 -5.63 -7.24 16.81
C ALA A 65 -5.33 -8.74 16.89
N VAL A 66 -4.44 -9.26 16.05
CA VAL A 66 -4.04 -10.68 16.08
C VAL A 66 -2.96 -11.01 17.11
N ARG A 67 -2.42 -10.01 17.81
CA ARG A 67 -1.31 -10.16 18.77
C ARG A 67 -1.79 -10.15 20.21
N GLU A 68 -1.07 -10.85 21.08
CA GLU A 68 -1.34 -10.79 22.52
C GLU A 68 -0.71 -9.55 23.18
N PRO A 69 -1.33 -8.98 24.23
CA PRO A 69 -2.56 -9.42 24.89
C PRO A 69 -3.85 -8.93 24.21
N LEU A 70 -3.72 -8.14 23.13
CA LEU A 70 -4.85 -7.43 22.52
C LEU A 70 -5.88 -8.39 21.92
N ARG A 71 -5.44 -9.48 21.30
CA ARG A 71 -6.29 -10.55 20.79
C ARG A 71 -7.21 -11.10 21.88
N THR A 72 -6.66 -11.43 23.05
CA THR A 72 -7.46 -11.91 24.19
C THR A 72 -8.49 -10.87 24.62
N VAL A 73 -8.09 -9.60 24.74
CA VAL A 73 -8.98 -8.50 25.13
C VAL A 73 -10.13 -8.31 24.12
N LEU A 74 -9.82 -8.36 22.82
CA LEU A 74 -10.80 -8.19 21.76
C LEU A 74 -11.81 -9.36 21.68
N LEU A 75 -11.38 -10.59 22.01
CA LEU A 75 -12.22 -11.79 21.93
C LEU A 75 -12.94 -12.15 23.24
N LYS A 76 -12.68 -11.43 24.34
CA LYS A 76 -13.28 -11.71 25.64
C LYS A 76 -14.75 -11.28 25.70
N ASP A 77 -15.65 -12.10 26.22
CA ASP A 77 -17.04 -11.72 26.51
C ASP A 77 -17.75 -11.09 25.29
N LEU A 78 -17.76 -11.80 24.17
CA LEU A 78 -18.36 -11.33 22.90
C LEU A 78 -19.90 -11.41 22.88
N ASP A 79 -20.51 -11.93 23.94
CA ASP A 79 -21.95 -12.12 24.12
C ASP A 79 -22.69 -10.87 24.64
N TRP A 80 -21.97 -9.85 25.14
CA TRP A 80 -22.57 -8.59 25.63
C TRP A 80 -21.65 -7.36 25.45
N SER A 81 -22.24 -6.17 25.28
CA SER A 81 -21.54 -4.98 24.75
C SER A 81 -21.28 -3.83 25.75
N VAL A 82 -21.11 -4.08 27.05
CA VAL A 82 -21.25 -2.98 28.03
C VAL A 82 -19.93 -2.38 28.53
N THR A 83 -18.77 -3.00 28.30
CA THR A 83 -17.49 -2.45 28.77
C THR A 83 -16.54 -2.21 27.61
N ASP A 84 -15.96 -1.02 27.52
CA ASP A 84 -14.82 -0.70 26.63
C ASP A 84 -13.59 -1.48 27.14
N PRO A 85 -13.26 -2.63 26.53
CA PRO A 85 -12.22 -3.51 27.05
C PRO A 85 -10.84 -2.94 26.74
N LEU A 86 -10.74 -1.95 25.87
CA LEU A 86 -9.47 -1.33 25.50
C LEU A 86 -9.00 -0.32 26.53
N LYS A 87 -9.84 0.11 27.49
CA LYS A 87 -9.41 0.98 28.60
C LYS A 87 -8.30 0.37 29.45
N SER A 88 -8.27 -0.96 29.58
CA SER A 88 -7.21 -1.65 30.31
C SER A 88 -5.94 -1.87 29.50
N VAL A 89 -5.93 -1.54 28.20
CA VAL A 89 -4.75 -1.67 27.35
C VAL A 89 -3.99 -0.35 27.37
N GLU A 90 -2.81 -0.39 27.97
CA GLU A 90 -1.88 0.75 28.01
C GLU A 90 -1.35 1.10 26.61
N ASP A 91 -1.16 2.39 26.35
CA ASP A 91 -0.63 2.89 25.07
C ASP A 91 0.76 2.30 24.74
N ALA A 92 1.59 2.06 25.77
CA ALA A 92 2.90 1.42 25.60
C ALA A 92 2.80 0.01 25.00
N VAL A 93 1.74 -0.74 25.31
CA VAL A 93 1.49 -2.05 24.71
C VAL A 93 1.16 -1.91 23.22
N LEU A 94 0.32 -0.93 22.87
CA LEU A 94 -0.02 -0.67 21.46
C LEU A 94 1.22 -0.26 20.66
N VAL A 95 2.06 0.62 21.21
CA VAL A 95 3.32 1.05 20.57
C VAL A 95 4.25 -0.14 20.33
N ARG A 96 4.44 -1.01 21.33
CA ARG A 96 5.28 -2.20 21.18
C ARG A 96 4.76 -3.12 20.08
N LEU A 97 3.48 -3.48 20.15
CA LEU A 97 2.86 -4.39 19.17
C LEU A 97 2.87 -3.83 17.75
N GLY A 98 2.64 -2.52 17.61
CA GLY A 98 2.73 -1.87 16.31
C GLY A 98 4.14 -1.91 15.73
N ARG A 99 5.18 -1.67 16.54
CA ARG A 99 6.58 -1.81 16.09
C ARG A 99 6.91 -3.23 15.66
N GLU A 100 6.50 -4.23 16.44
CA GLU A 100 6.68 -5.64 16.09
C GLU A 100 6.03 -5.98 14.74
N CYS A 101 4.78 -5.55 14.52
CA CYS A 101 4.10 -5.73 13.24
C CYS A 101 4.86 -5.08 12.08
N MET A 102 5.37 -3.87 12.29
CA MET A 102 6.13 -3.14 11.28
C MET A 102 7.48 -3.78 10.97
N ASP A 103 8.19 -4.26 11.98
CA ASP A 103 9.47 -4.96 11.84
C ASP A 103 9.29 -6.28 11.11
N GLU A 104 8.22 -7.03 11.39
CA GLU A 104 7.89 -8.25 10.67
C GLU A 104 7.54 -7.96 9.19
N MET A 105 6.74 -6.93 8.91
CA MET A 105 6.44 -6.53 7.53
C MET A 105 7.71 -6.11 6.78
N ARG A 106 8.59 -5.35 7.45
CA ARG A 106 9.89 -4.96 6.92
C ARG A 106 10.77 -6.17 6.62
N ALA A 107 10.85 -7.12 7.55
CA ALA A 107 11.60 -8.36 7.38
C ALA A 107 11.06 -9.20 6.20
N TYR A 108 9.73 -9.31 6.08
CA TYR A 108 9.09 -9.98 4.95
C TYR A 108 9.48 -9.34 3.61
N LEU A 109 9.33 -8.01 3.47
CA LEU A 109 9.67 -7.30 2.23
C LEU A 109 11.17 -7.39 1.90
N LEU A 110 12.06 -7.34 2.90
CA LEU A 110 13.50 -7.58 2.71
C LEU A 110 13.80 -9.02 2.27
N GLY A 111 12.97 -9.98 2.70
CA GLY A 111 13.01 -11.37 2.27
C GLY A 111 12.72 -11.54 0.77
N LEU A 112 11.83 -10.72 0.21
CA LEU A 112 11.47 -10.74 -1.21
C LEU A 112 12.57 -10.24 -2.15
N ILE A 113 13.52 -9.43 -1.66
CA ILE A 113 14.57 -8.87 -2.51
C ILE A 113 15.60 -9.95 -2.88
N PRO A 114 15.86 -10.22 -4.18
CA PRO A 114 16.77 -11.28 -4.60
C PRO A 114 18.19 -11.13 -4.06
N GLY A 115 18.83 -12.27 -3.74
CA GLY A 115 20.24 -12.39 -3.31
C GLY A 115 21.23 -11.58 -4.17
N ARG A 116 21.06 -11.66 -5.50
CA ARG A 116 21.88 -10.94 -6.49
C ARG A 116 21.82 -9.42 -6.38
N VAL A 117 20.68 -8.88 -5.95
CA VAL A 117 20.51 -7.45 -5.67
C VAL A 117 21.13 -7.10 -4.30
N LYS A 118 21.19 -8.06 -3.36
CA LYS A 118 21.81 -7.86 -2.03
C LYS A 118 23.31 -7.59 -2.11
N GLY A 119 24.03 -8.31 -2.98
CA GLY A 119 25.50 -8.22 -3.06
C GLY A 119 26.05 -6.89 -3.58
N LYS A 120 25.25 -6.08 -4.28
CA LYS A 120 25.70 -4.80 -4.84
C LYS A 120 25.67 -3.64 -3.84
N SER A 121 24.81 -3.73 -2.82
CA SER A 121 24.71 -2.72 -1.78
C SER A 121 25.77 -2.96 -0.71
N ARG A 122 26.95 -2.35 -0.87
CA ARG A 122 27.97 -2.30 0.20
C ARG A 122 27.66 -1.27 1.29
N GLY A 123 26.60 -0.47 1.12
CA GLY A 123 26.16 0.51 2.11
C GLY A 123 25.39 -0.13 3.26
N THR A 124 25.58 0.40 4.47
CA THR A 124 24.80 0.09 5.68
C THR A 124 23.39 0.69 5.67
N GLY A 125 23.00 1.34 4.56
CA GLY A 125 21.71 2.03 4.42
C GLY A 125 20.52 1.09 4.36
N ASP A 126 19.33 1.67 4.62
CA ASP A 126 18.07 0.96 4.48
C ASP A 126 17.79 0.59 3.01
N ARG A 127 17.87 -0.70 2.71
CA ARG A 127 17.64 -1.22 1.36
C ARG A 127 16.21 -1.03 0.87
N LEU A 128 15.23 -0.98 1.76
CA LEU A 128 13.85 -0.69 1.38
C LEU A 128 13.66 0.78 0.97
N ALA A 129 14.55 1.67 1.45
CA ALA A 129 14.52 3.09 1.10
C ALA A 129 15.18 3.38 -0.25
N LEU A 130 15.94 2.45 -0.86
CA LEU A 130 16.60 2.66 -2.15
C LEU A 130 15.60 3.00 -3.25
N ALA A 131 15.95 3.96 -4.12
CA ALA A 131 15.14 4.33 -5.28
C ALA A 131 15.01 3.21 -6.33
N THR A 132 15.77 2.13 -6.19
CA THR A 132 15.72 0.91 -7.01
C THR A 132 14.87 -0.21 -6.40
N THR A 133 14.36 -0.05 -5.18
CA THR A 133 13.58 -1.10 -4.50
C THR A 133 12.09 -0.91 -4.77
N TYR A 134 11.56 -1.71 -5.69
CA TYR A 134 10.14 -1.74 -6.04
C TYR A 134 9.53 -3.11 -5.78
N PHE A 135 8.23 -3.09 -5.51
CA PHE A 135 7.38 -4.26 -5.38
C PHE A 135 6.21 -4.17 -6.35
N LYS A 136 5.63 -5.32 -6.68
CA LYS A 136 4.38 -5.45 -7.43
C LYS A 136 3.37 -6.23 -6.59
N CYS A 137 2.10 -5.84 -6.69
CA CYS A 137 0.99 -6.64 -6.18
C CYS A 137 0.46 -7.51 -7.32
N PHE A 138 0.02 -8.73 -7.01
CA PHE A 138 -0.56 -9.62 -8.02
C PHE A 138 -1.77 -9.02 -8.78
N ARG A 139 -2.54 -8.12 -8.15
CA ARG A 139 -3.67 -7.43 -8.79
C ARG A 139 -3.24 -6.15 -9.51
N CYS A 140 -2.34 -5.39 -8.90
CA CYS A 140 -1.92 -4.10 -9.42
C CYS A 140 -0.61 -4.25 -10.20
N LYS A 141 -0.66 -3.99 -11.50
CA LYS A 141 0.49 -4.13 -12.41
C LYS A 141 1.57 -3.06 -12.24
N GLU A 142 1.32 -2.07 -11.39
CA GLU A 142 2.16 -0.90 -11.25
C GLU A 142 3.29 -1.13 -10.23
N PRO A 143 4.52 -0.65 -10.51
CA PRO A 143 5.58 -0.66 -9.52
C PRO A 143 5.21 0.18 -8.28
N MET A 144 5.56 -0.33 -7.11
CA MET A 144 5.29 0.31 -5.83
C MET A 144 6.56 0.42 -4.99
N PRO A 145 6.97 1.62 -4.57
CA PRO A 145 8.04 1.75 -3.59
C PRO A 145 7.61 1.20 -2.23
N TYR A 146 8.58 0.97 -1.34
CA TYR A 146 8.35 0.43 0.01
C TYR A 146 7.21 1.10 0.76
N VAL A 147 7.23 2.44 0.85
CA VAL A 147 6.20 3.22 1.56
C VAL A 147 4.79 2.99 1.00
N ARG A 148 4.66 2.73 -0.30
CA ARG A 148 3.38 2.50 -0.96
C ARG A 148 2.86 1.10 -0.72
N ILE A 149 3.73 0.09 -0.86
CA ILE A 149 3.32 -1.30 -0.73
C ILE A 149 2.79 -1.57 0.69
N THR A 150 3.30 -0.91 1.72
CA THR A 150 2.85 -1.10 3.11
C THR A 150 1.42 -0.61 3.39
N VAL A 151 0.85 0.23 2.52
CA VAL A 151 -0.48 0.84 2.72
C VAL A 151 -1.47 0.54 1.59
N HIS A 152 -1.06 -0.30 0.64
CA HIS A 152 -1.81 -0.56 -0.58
C HIS A 152 -3.10 -1.36 -0.33
N GLN A 153 -4.19 -0.96 -1.00
CA GLN A 153 -5.55 -1.46 -0.72
C GLN A 153 -5.73 -2.95 -1.04
N CYS A 154 -4.99 -3.51 -2.01
CA CYS A 154 -5.08 -4.95 -2.31
C CYS A 154 -4.61 -5.86 -1.16
N PHE A 155 -3.93 -5.31 -0.14
CA PHE A 155 -3.67 -6.02 1.12
C PHE A 155 -4.85 -6.01 2.08
N LYS A 156 -5.72 -5.02 1.92
CA LYS A 156 -6.93 -4.89 2.71
C LYS A 156 -8.09 -5.70 2.17
N ASP A 157 -8.08 -5.97 0.87
CA ASP A 157 -9.06 -6.85 0.27
C ASP A 157 -8.79 -8.30 0.70
N LEU A 158 -9.62 -8.80 1.62
CA LEU A 158 -9.79 -10.24 1.79
C LEU A 158 -10.16 -10.84 0.41
N PRO A 159 -9.61 -11.99 0.03
CA PRO A 159 -10.00 -12.64 -1.21
C PRO A 159 -11.53 -12.81 -1.19
N ALA A 160 -12.23 -12.11 -2.09
CA ALA A 160 -13.68 -12.08 -2.19
C ALA A 160 -14.29 -13.40 -2.66
N GLY A 161 -13.59 -14.52 -2.47
CA GLY A 161 -13.94 -15.81 -3.05
C GLY A 161 -12.91 -16.85 -2.67
N ARG A 162 -13.16 -17.53 -1.56
CA ARG A 162 -13.77 -18.86 -1.59
C ARG A 162 -14.75 -18.88 -0.42
N GLU A 163 -16.03 -18.73 -0.73
CA GLU A 163 -17.10 -18.95 0.25
C GLU A 163 -17.23 -20.45 0.60
N ASP A 164 -16.37 -21.29 0.00
CA ASP A 164 -16.62 -22.73 -0.14
C ASP A 164 -15.70 -23.65 0.69
N GLU A 165 -14.75 -23.13 1.47
CA GLU A 165 -13.86 -23.98 2.29
C GLU A 165 -14.04 -23.83 3.81
N ASP A 166 -14.66 -22.74 4.27
CA ASP A 166 -15.25 -22.70 5.60
C ASP A 166 -16.62 -23.37 5.43
N GLY A 167 -16.69 -24.71 5.54
CA GLY A 167 -17.98 -25.42 5.46
C GLY A 167 -19.04 -24.68 6.29
N GLU A 168 -20.27 -24.60 5.80
CA GLU A 168 -21.39 -23.81 6.34
C GLU A 168 -21.59 -23.93 7.87
N ASP A 169 -21.00 -24.94 8.50
CA ASP A 169 -21.07 -25.25 9.93
C ASP A 169 -19.91 -24.72 10.81
N ASP A 170 -18.95 -23.94 10.31
CA ASP A 170 -17.92 -23.38 11.23
C ASP A 170 -18.51 -22.26 12.12
N THR A 171 -19.06 -22.72 13.25
CA THR A 171 -19.60 -21.92 14.34
C THR A 171 -18.51 -21.45 15.30
N THR A 172 -17.23 -21.74 15.01
CA THR A 172 -16.10 -21.34 15.84
C THR A 172 -15.84 -19.83 15.74
N ILE A 173 -15.89 -19.16 16.88
CA ILE A 173 -15.50 -17.75 17.00
C ILE A 173 -13.97 -17.70 17.06
N THR A 174 -13.34 -17.37 15.94
CA THR A 174 -11.88 -17.20 15.82
C THR A 174 -11.56 -15.76 15.47
N ILE A 175 -10.33 -15.30 15.76
CA ILE A 175 -9.92 -13.94 15.35
C ILE A 175 -10.04 -13.75 13.84
N THR A 176 -9.74 -14.79 13.05
CA THR A 176 -9.85 -14.75 11.59
C THR A 176 -11.30 -14.59 11.15
N SER A 177 -12.24 -15.35 11.72
CA SER A 177 -13.67 -15.22 11.37
C SER A 177 -14.24 -13.88 11.80
N MET A 178 -13.77 -13.32 12.92
CA MET A 178 -14.17 -12.00 13.41
C MET A 178 -13.60 -10.85 12.55
N LEU A 179 -12.33 -10.92 12.13
CA LEU A 179 -11.76 -9.95 11.19
C LEU A 179 -12.49 -10.00 9.83
N LYS A 180 -12.81 -11.20 9.34
CA LYS A 180 -13.62 -11.40 8.12
C LYS A 180 -15.01 -10.77 8.26
N ALA A 181 -15.70 -11.02 9.38
CA ALA A 181 -17.00 -10.41 9.67
C ALA A 181 -16.94 -8.88 9.76
N ALA A 182 -15.87 -8.35 10.36
CA ALA A 182 -15.61 -6.91 10.46
C ALA A 182 -15.22 -6.25 9.13
N ARG A 183 -15.10 -7.03 8.03
CA ARG A 183 -14.64 -6.58 6.70
C ARG A 183 -13.31 -5.84 6.77
N THR A 184 -12.43 -6.26 7.68
CA THR A 184 -11.10 -5.67 7.84
C THR A 184 -10.05 -6.48 7.09
N SER A 185 -8.91 -5.83 6.85
CA SER A 185 -7.76 -6.43 6.19
C SER A 185 -7.20 -7.61 6.97
N ALA A 186 -6.73 -8.66 6.28
CA ALA A 186 -5.84 -9.62 6.93
C ALA A 186 -4.47 -8.96 7.18
N PRO A 187 -3.74 -9.37 8.24
CA PRO A 187 -2.36 -8.93 8.43
C PRO A 187 -1.50 -9.27 7.19
N LEU A 188 -0.72 -8.31 6.71
CA LEU A 188 -0.03 -8.37 5.41
C LEU A 188 0.89 -9.60 5.26
N TYR A 189 1.59 -9.96 6.32
CA TYR A 189 2.56 -11.06 6.33
C TYR A 189 1.92 -12.46 6.22
N ARG A 190 0.59 -12.58 6.33
CA ARG A 190 -0.11 -13.86 6.12
C ARG A 190 -0.46 -14.15 4.67
N THR A 191 -0.31 -13.16 3.78
CA THR A 191 -0.62 -13.32 2.35
C THR A 191 0.66 -13.21 1.53
N THR A 192 1.56 -14.19 1.70
CA THR A 192 2.92 -14.16 1.14
C THR A 192 2.97 -14.24 -0.38
N ASP A 193 1.88 -14.65 -1.02
CA ASP A 193 1.71 -14.88 -2.45
C ASP A 193 1.19 -13.65 -3.21
N LYS A 194 0.94 -12.53 -2.52
CA LYS A 194 0.37 -11.33 -3.14
C LYS A 194 1.39 -10.27 -3.53
N VAL A 195 2.62 -10.36 -3.01
CA VAL A 195 3.69 -9.36 -3.19
C VAL A 195 4.94 -9.98 -3.74
N PHE A 196 5.51 -9.32 -4.75
CA PHE A 196 6.74 -9.75 -5.38
C PHE A 196 7.68 -8.55 -5.54
N PHE A 197 8.99 -8.81 -5.51
CA PHE A 197 9.96 -7.80 -5.89
C PHE A 197 9.86 -7.54 -7.40
N ASP A 198 9.77 -6.27 -7.78
CA ASP A 198 9.66 -5.85 -9.17
C ASP A 198 11.05 -5.59 -9.76
N GLU A 199 11.70 -6.67 -10.20
CA GLU A 199 13.04 -6.61 -10.77
C GLU A 199 13.10 -5.76 -12.04
N GLU A 200 12.04 -5.77 -12.83
CA GLU A 200 11.96 -4.98 -14.05
C GLU A 200 11.99 -3.48 -13.73
N ALA A 201 11.10 -3.01 -12.84
CA ALA A 201 11.11 -1.62 -12.39
C ALA A 201 12.42 -1.25 -11.69
N SER A 202 13.01 -2.16 -10.92
CA SER A 202 14.32 -1.97 -10.30
C SER A 202 15.40 -1.65 -11.34
N ARG A 203 15.47 -2.43 -12.43
CA ARG A 203 16.42 -2.21 -13.52
C ARG A 203 16.17 -0.88 -14.25
N HIS A 204 14.90 -0.52 -14.50
CA HIS A 204 14.57 0.76 -15.12
C HIS A 204 14.93 1.96 -14.24
N ALA A 205 14.70 1.85 -12.94
CA ALA A 205 15.10 2.87 -11.97
C ALA A 205 16.63 3.02 -11.92
N GLU A 206 17.39 1.93 -11.99
CA GLU A 206 18.86 1.97 -12.05
C GLU A 206 19.38 2.81 -13.22
N VAL A 207 18.76 2.69 -14.41
CA VAL A 207 19.12 3.49 -15.59
C VAL A 207 18.81 4.98 -15.37
N LEU A 208 17.66 5.30 -14.79
CA LEU A 208 17.24 6.68 -14.51
C LEU A 208 18.13 7.37 -13.46
N ILE A 209 18.45 6.66 -12.38
CA ILE A 209 19.31 7.18 -11.31
C ILE A 209 20.70 7.49 -11.87
N ARG A 210 21.25 6.61 -12.71
CA ARG A 210 22.53 6.85 -13.39
C ARG A 210 22.48 8.03 -14.35
N ALA A 211 21.37 8.23 -15.05
CA ALA A 211 21.19 9.40 -15.91
C ALA A 211 21.18 10.71 -15.11
N CYS A 212 20.79 10.66 -13.83
CA CYS A 212 20.89 11.75 -12.88
C CYS A 212 22.25 11.84 -12.17
N GLU A 213 23.28 11.14 -12.67
CA GLU A 213 24.63 11.11 -12.12
C GLU A 213 24.73 10.60 -10.67
N ASN A 214 23.73 9.84 -10.23
CA ASN A 214 23.62 9.30 -8.88
C ASN A 214 23.98 7.81 -8.82
N ASP A 215 24.40 7.32 -7.64
CA ASP A 215 24.72 5.90 -7.42
C ASP A 215 23.45 5.09 -7.06
N PRO A 216 23.00 4.14 -7.91
CA PRO A 216 21.79 3.36 -7.67
C PRO A 216 21.84 2.47 -6.43
N ASN A 217 23.03 2.23 -5.85
CA ASN A 217 23.19 1.44 -4.62
C ASN A 217 23.13 2.28 -3.34
N LYS A 218 23.05 3.60 -3.47
CA LYS A 218 23.00 4.54 -2.34
C LYS A 218 21.80 5.46 -2.38
N THR A 219 21.37 5.81 -3.59
CA THR A 219 20.29 6.79 -3.81
C THR A 219 18.98 6.23 -3.32
N THR A 220 18.36 6.92 -2.37
CA THR A 220 17.06 6.60 -1.82
C THR A 220 15.94 7.17 -2.68
N PHE A 221 14.72 6.65 -2.51
CA PHE A 221 13.53 7.18 -3.15
C PHE A 221 13.35 8.67 -2.80
N ALA A 222 13.60 9.05 -1.54
CA ALA A 222 13.52 10.43 -1.08
C ALA A 222 14.58 11.33 -1.74
N ASP A 223 15.79 10.82 -2.00
CA ASP A 223 16.82 11.58 -2.72
C ASP A 223 16.37 11.91 -4.15
N MET A 224 15.77 10.94 -4.86
CA MET A 224 15.25 11.16 -6.21
C MET A 224 14.06 12.13 -6.24
N GLU A 225 13.22 12.12 -5.19
CA GLU A 225 12.16 13.12 -5.01
C GLU A 225 12.71 14.52 -4.76
N ALA A 226 13.72 14.62 -3.89
CA ALA A 226 14.32 15.89 -3.53
C ALA A 226 15.11 16.53 -4.67
N LEU A 227 15.65 15.71 -5.59
CA LEU A 227 16.38 16.18 -6.75
C LEU A 227 15.51 17.01 -7.70
N ASP A 228 14.20 16.74 -7.76
CA ASP A 228 13.21 17.39 -8.64
C ASP A 228 13.66 17.47 -10.12
N ALA A 229 14.46 16.50 -10.58
CA ALA A 229 14.99 16.50 -11.94
C ALA A 229 13.88 16.31 -13.00
N ARG A 230 14.01 17.03 -14.11
CA ARG A 230 13.25 16.78 -15.33
C ARG A 230 14.10 15.98 -16.32
N LEU A 231 13.57 14.84 -16.74
CA LEU A 231 14.22 13.90 -17.64
C LEU A 231 13.53 13.87 -18.99
N GLU A 232 14.31 13.77 -20.06
CA GLU A 232 13.81 13.48 -21.40
C GLU A 232 14.23 12.09 -21.86
N CYS A 233 13.31 11.35 -22.48
CA CYS A 233 13.65 10.10 -23.15
C CYS A 233 14.18 10.37 -24.56
N VAL A 234 15.48 10.15 -24.77
CA VAL A 234 16.17 10.34 -26.05
C VAL A 234 15.88 9.18 -27.02
N ALA A 235 15.36 8.05 -26.53
CA ALA A 235 15.03 6.90 -27.35
C ALA A 235 13.64 7.00 -28.03
N CYS A 236 12.69 7.74 -27.45
CA CYS A 236 11.30 7.82 -27.93
C CYS A 236 11.06 8.96 -28.93
N GLU A 237 11.65 8.88 -30.12
CA GLU A 237 11.50 9.77 -31.29
C GLU A 237 12.53 10.91 -31.41
N PRO A 238 13.54 10.75 -32.29
CA PRO A 238 14.26 11.89 -32.82
C PRO A 238 13.34 12.67 -33.79
N GLY A 239 12.74 13.77 -33.32
CA GLY A 239 12.30 14.86 -34.22
C GLY A 239 10.82 15.26 -34.23
N LYS A 240 9.92 14.75 -33.36
CA LYS A 240 8.51 15.20 -33.41
C LYS A 240 7.85 15.68 -32.12
N ARG A 241 8.41 15.45 -30.91
CA ARG A 241 8.17 16.23 -29.68
C ARG A 241 9.06 15.75 -28.54
N ARG A 242 9.80 16.64 -27.88
CA ARG A 242 10.54 16.30 -26.65
C ARG A 242 9.53 16.14 -25.51
N GLN A 243 9.76 15.21 -24.59
CA GLN A 243 8.90 15.04 -23.42
C GLN A 243 9.73 15.17 -22.16
N ALA A 244 9.52 16.25 -21.40
CA ALA A 244 10.09 16.42 -20.08
C ALA A 244 9.21 15.69 -19.06
N MET A 245 9.82 14.88 -18.21
CA MET A 245 9.15 14.04 -17.23
C MET A 245 9.82 14.19 -15.86
N GLN A 246 9.03 14.23 -14.80
CA GLN A 246 9.54 13.89 -13.47
C GLN A 246 10.00 12.44 -13.43
N TRP A 247 10.92 12.11 -12.52
CA TRP A 247 11.57 10.80 -12.50
C TRP A 247 10.59 9.61 -12.34
N ARG A 248 9.49 9.76 -11.61
CA ARG A 248 8.43 8.73 -11.51
C ARG A 248 7.73 8.50 -12.86
N SER A 249 7.35 9.59 -13.53
CA SER A 249 6.74 9.54 -14.86
C SER A 249 7.72 8.96 -15.88
N ALA A 250 9.01 9.29 -15.75
CA ALA A 250 10.08 8.70 -16.55
C ALA A 250 10.23 7.19 -16.30
N LEU A 251 10.12 6.73 -15.05
CA LEU A 251 10.15 5.30 -14.71
C LEU A 251 8.98 4.55 -15.36
N LEU A 252 7.76 5.06 -15.21
CA LEU A 252 6.59 4.44 -15.84
C LEU A 252 6.68 4.44 -17.36
N HIS A 253 7.12 5.56 -17.96
CA HIS A 253 7.42 5.63 -19.39
C HIS A 253 8.44 4.56 -19.79
N SER A 254 9.51 4.41 -19.00
CA SER A 254 10.57 3.45 -19.27
C SER A 254 10.05 2.02 -19.29
N ILE A 255 9.24 1.64 -18.31
CA ILE A 255 8.64 0.30 -18.20
C ILE A 255 7.68 0.05 -19.36
N GLN A 256 6.83 1.03 -19.68
CA GLN A 256 5.77 0.88 -20.70
C GLN A 256 6.29 0.89 -22.14
N HIS A 257 7.34 1.68 -22.42
CA HIS A 257 7.81 1.92 -23.78
C HIS A 257 9.19 1.31 -24.10
N HIS A 258 9.95 0.91 -23.08
CA HIS A 258 11.30 0.37 -23.23
C HIS A 258 11.52 -0.96 -22.51
N TYR A 259 10.46 -1.77 -22.42
CA TYR A 259 10.48 -3.08 -21.79
C TYR A 259 11.70 -3.90 -22.24
N ALA A 260 12.50 -4.38 -21.28
CA ALA A 260 13.59 -5.30 -21.56
C ALA A 260 13.01 -6.71 -21.76
N THR A 261 13.11 -7.26 -22.97
CA THR A 261 12.91 -8.70 -23.15
C THR A 261 14.08 -9.45 -22.51
N ASP A 262 13.90 -10.74 -22.19
CA ASP A 262 14.85 -11.55 -21.41
C ASP A 262 16.30 -11.51 -21.94
N ASN A 263 16.50 -11.17 -23.21
CA ASN A 263 17.82 -11.09 -23.86
C ASN A 263 18.20 -9.69 -24.36
N SER A 264 17.38 -8.66 -24.15
CA SER A 264 17.66 -7.31 -24.66
C SER A 264 17.99 -6.33 -23.54
N PRO A 265 19.00 -5.46 -23.71
CA PRO A 265 19.21 -4.36 -22.79
C PRO A 265 18.00 -3.41 -22.82
N ILE A 266 17.78 -2.69 -21.72
CA ILE A 266 16.79 -1.62 -21.66
C ILE A 266 17.18 -0.58 -22.73
N SER A 267 16.30 -0.33 -23.69
CA SER A 267 16.55 0.59 -24.80
C SER A 267 16.39 2.07 -24.43
N ALA A 268 15.83 2.34 -23.25
CA ALA A 268 15.63 3.69 -22.74
C ALA A 268 16.96 4.41 -22.60
N ARG A 269 17.02 5.63 -23.11
CA ARG A 269 18.14 6.55 -22.94
C ARG A 269 17.60 7.84 -22.37
N TRP A 270 18.12 8.23 -21.22
CA TRP A 270 17.62 9.36 -20.46
C TRP A 270 18.67 10.46 -20.42
N LYS A 271 18.19 11.70 -20.53
CA LYS A 271 19.00 12.89 -20.37
C LYS A 271 18.30 13.83 -19.39
N VAL A 272 19.06 14.40 -18.46
CA VAL A 272 18.54 15.43 -17.55
C VAL A 272 18.50 16.76 -18.30
N ILE A 273 17.40 17.49 -18.14
CA ILE A 273 17.22 18.83 -18.68
C ILE A 273 17.84 19.79 -17.68
N ASN A 274 19.02 20.35 -18.03
CA ASN A 274 19.74 21.30 -17.19
C ASN A 274 19.62 22.75 -17.68
N ASP A 275 18.95 22.97 -18.81
CA ASP A 275 18.77 24.31 -19.38
C ASP A 275 17.75 25.11 -18.53
N PRO A 276 18.16 26.22 -17.90
CA PRO A 276 17.30 26.94 -16.95
C PRO A 276 16.05 27.54 -17.62
N ASP A 277 16.16 28.00 -18.87
CA ASP A 277 15.05 28.56 -19.63
C ASP A 277 14.04 27.47 -20.04
N GLU A 278 14.51 26.27 -20.35
CA GLU A 278 13.67 25.09 -20.57
C GLU A 278 12.98 24.64 -19.29
N LEU A 279 13.70 24.56 -18.17
CA LEU A 279 13.13 24.22 -16.86
C LEU A 279 12.05 25.22 -16.43
N GLN A 280 12.31 26.52 -16.55
CA GLN A 280 11.32 27.55 -16.23
C GLN A 280 10.04 27.40 -17.07
N ARG A 281 10.17 27.04 -18.37
CA ARG A 281 9.02 26.77 -19.24
C ARG A 281 8.28 25.50 -18.85
N ILE A 282 9.00 24.44 -18.45
CA ILE A 282 8.42 23.19 -17.92
C ILE A 282 7.60 23.49 -16.67
N GLU A 283 8.19 24.15 -15.69
CA GLU A 283 7.54 24.49 -14.42
C GLU A 283 6.30 25.38 -14.64
N ALA A 284 6.41 26.38 -15.51
CA ALA A 284 5.28 27.24 -15.87
C ALA A 284 4.15 26.46 -16.56
N ALA A 285 4.46 25.38 -17.30
CA ALA A 285 3.47 24.52 -17.92
C ALA A 285 2.87 23.48 -16.94
N GLU A 286 3.64 23.01 -15.97
CA GLU A 286 3.21 22.07 -14.92
C GLU A 286 2.30 22.74 -13.90
N LYS A 287 2.62 23.97 -13.46
CA LYS A 287 1.93 24.67 -12.38
C LYS A 287 0.41 24.75 -12.57
N PRO A 288 -0.14 25.17 -13.73
CA PRO A 288 -1.59 25.20 -13.93
C PRO A 288 -2.24 23.81 -13.93
N ALA A 289 -1.49 22.78 -14.33
CA ALA A 289 -1.99 21.41 -14.33
C ALA A 289 -2.11 20.85 -12.90
N ILE A 290 -1.14 21.20 -12.05
CA ILE A 290 -1.15 20.87 -10.62
C ILE A 290 -2.28 21.63 -9.90
N GLU A 291 -2.34 22.97 -10.05
CA GLU A 291 -3.29 23.82 -9.31
C GLU A 291 -4.75 23.51 -9.61
N LYS A 292 -5.07 23.16 -10.86
CA LYS A 292 -6.47 22.92 -11.26
C LYS A 292 -6.96 21.53 -10.93
N GLY A 293 -6.08 20.60 -10.52
CA GLY A 293 -6.40 19.16 -10.43
C GLY A 293 -7.01 18.60 -11.72
N GLN A 294 -6.86 19.33 -12.83
CA GLN A 294 -7.54 19.05 -14.09
C GLN A 294 -6.64 18.20 -14.96
N VAL A 295 -7.25 17.19 -15.59
CA VAL A 295 -6.69 16.56 -16.79
C VAL A 295 -6.62 17.64 -17.86
N VAL A 296 -5.49 18.34 -18.01
CA VAL A 296 -5.35 19.43 -18.98
C VAL A 296 -5.42 18.84 -20.40
N ARG A 297 -6.62 18.83 -20.99
CA ARG A 297 -6.79 18.56 -22.41
C ARG A 297 -6.41 19.82 -23.19
N GLN A 298 -5.23 19.76 -23.78
CA GLN A 298 -4.81 20.50 -24.96
C GLN A 298 -4.72 22.03 -24.78
N CYS A 299 -3.50 22.54 -24.60
CA CYS A 299 -3.23 23.97 -24.75
C CYS A 299 -3.17 24.31 -26.25
N ARG A 300 -3.68 25.49 -26.65
CA ARG A 300 -3.68 25.97 -28.06
C ARG A 300 -2.28 26.20 -28.67
N GLY A 301 -1.20 25.91 -27.93
CA GLY A 301 0.21 26.03 -28.35
C GLY A 301 0.93 24.72 -28.73
N GLY A 302 0.23 23.58 -28.88
CA GLY A 302 0.84 22.34 -29.40
C GLY A 302 1.37 21.35 -28.35
N TYR A 303 1.43 21.74 -27.07
CA TYR A 303 1.82 20.87 -25.96
C TYR A 303 0.63 19.98 -25.50
N ARG A 304 0.88 18.68 -25.30
CA ARG A 304 -0.10 17.72 -24.74
C ARG A 304 0.38 17.25 -23.37
N ILE A 305 -0.50 17.33 -22.39
CA ILE A 305 -0.25 17.04 -20.99
C ILE A 305 -1.34 16.03 -20.57
N LYS A 306 -0.98 14.91 -19.91
CA LYS A 306 -1.94 13.92 -19.37
C LYS A 306 -1.72 13.76 -17.87
N VAL A 307 -2.59 14.35 -17.05
CA VAL A 307 -2.60 14.15 -15.59
C VAL A 307 -3.80 13.30 -15.25
N PRO A 308 -3.68 12.25 -14.44
CA PRO A 308 -4.84 11.69 -13.77
C PRO A 308 -5.25 12.56 -12.59
N ALA A 309 -6.55 12.68 -12.35
CA ALA A 309 -7.07 13.45 -11.23
C ALA A 309 -6.72 12.75 -9.89
N CYS A 310 -5.87 13.37 -9.08
CA CYS A 310 -5.73 13.06 -7.66
C CYS A 310 -5.39 14.32 -6.86
N SER A 311 -6.18 14.58 -5.83
CA SER A 311 -6.09 15.75 -4.93
C SER A 311 -4.95 15.69 -3.92
N ASN A 312 -4.14 14.62 -3.91
CA ASN A 312 -3.25 14.31 -2.78
C ASN A 312 -1.75 14.37 -3.12
N GLN A 313 -1.36 14.95 -4.26
CA GLN A 313 0.04 14.96 -4.73
C GLN A 313 0.99 15.69 -3.76
N GLU A 314 0.59 16.85 -3.22
CA GLU A 314 1.40 17.62 -2.29
C GLU A 314 1.59 16.88 -0.95
N MET A 315 0.51 16.25 -0.46
CA MET A 315 0.55 15.35 0.69
C MET A 315 1.51 14.19 0.43
N TRP A 316 1.47 13.55 -0.74
CA TRP A 316 2.35 12.43 -1.08
C TRP A 316 3.84 12.83 -1.17
N ASN A 317 4.14 13.97 -1.79
CA ASN A 317 5.51 14.46 -1.88
C ASN A 317 6.05 14.88 -0.51
N LYS A 318 5.18 15.47 0.33
CA LYS A 318 5.48 15.69 1.75
C LYS A 318 5.71 14.37 2.49
N ALA A 319 4.87 13.35 2.24
CA ALA A 319 5.01 12.00 2.77
C ALA A 319 6.40 11.44 2.53
N LEU A 320 6.88 11.52 1.29
CA LEU A 320 8.14 10.89 0.92
C LEU A 320 9.35 11.69 1.40
N ARG A 321 9.30 13.03 1.31
CA ARG A 321 10.36 13.90 1.85
C ARG A 321 10.52 13.74 3.35
N GLU A 322 9.40 13.64 4.05
CA GLU A 322 9.38 13.48 5.51
C GLU A 322 9.45 12.01 5.94
N GLN A 323 9.53 11.04 5.02
CA GLN A 323 9.31 9.60 5.28
C GLN A 323 8.02 9.32 6.08
N SER A 324 7.06 10.22 5.98
CA SER A 324 5.84 10.35 6.75
C SER A 324 4.70 9.64 6.03
N VAL A 325 4.48 8.37 6.37
CA VAL A 325 3.61 7.50 5.58
C VAL A 325 2.11 7.79 5.74
N ALA A 326 1.70 8.65 6.69
CA ALA A 326 0.28 9.00 6.87
C ALA A 326 -0.34 9.69 5.64
N TYR A 327 0.49 10.19 4.74
CA TYR A 327 0.06 10.88 3.53
C TYR A 327 0.12 10.00 2.27
N ALA A 328 0.65 8.77 2.37
CA ALA A 328 0.78 7.84 1.26
C ALA A 328 -0.52 7.06 0.99
N GLN A 329 -1.69 7.72 0.93
CA GLN A 329 -2.92 7.04 0.52
C GLN A 329 -2.83 6.59 -0.95
N ASP A 330 -3.46 5.46 -1.30
CA ASP A 330 -3.44 4.65 -2.54
C ASP A 330 -3.50 5.41 -3.88
N SER A 331 -2.56 6.32 -4.08
CA SER A 331 -2.44 7.14 -5.27
C SER A 331 -1.52 6.38 -6.21
N SER A 332 -2.05 6.05 -7.39
CA SER A 332 -1.26 5.41 -8.44
C SER A 332 -0.02 6.26 -8.75
N MET A 333 1.15 5.63 -9.00
CA MET A 333 2.29 6.36 -9.58
C MET A 333 1.91 6.99 -10.93
N ALA A 334 0.93 6.44 -11.63
CA ALA A 334 0.37 6.99 -12.85
C ALA A 334 -0.28 8.35 -12.62
N ASN A 335 -0.72 8.65 -11.40
CA ASN A 335 -1.39 9.90 -11.03
C ASN A 335 -0.40 11.06 -10.73
N PHE A 336 0.89 10.85 -10.94
CA PHE A 336 1.92 11.88 -10.80
C PHE A 336 2.00 12.75 -12.06
N PRO A 337 2.54 13.99 -11.92
CA PRO A 337 2.24 15.03 -12.86
C PRO A 337 2.71 14.66 -14.27
N PRO A 338 1.96 15.19 -15.25
CA PRO A 338 2.08 14.86 -16.66
C PRO A 338 3.49 15.16 -17.16
N PHE A 339 3.94 14.41 -18.15
CA PHE A 339 5.01 14.90 -18.99
C PHE A 339 4.60 16.22 -19.64
N VAL A 340 5.52 17.18 -19.74
CA VAL A 340 5.37 18.36 -20.60
C VAL A 340 5.98 18.01 -21.95
N ARG A 341 5.16 18.01 -23.00
CA ARG A 341 5.67 17.89 -24.37
C ARG A 341 6.14 19.24 -24.85
N PHE A 342 7.26 19.29 -25.58
CA PHE A 342 7.75 20.45 -26.31
C PHE A 342 7.85 20.17 -27.81
#